data_AF-A0A956PLN7-F1
#
_entry.id   AF-A0A956PLN7-F1
#
_cell.length_a   1.000
_cell.length_b   1.000
_cell.length_c   1.000
_cell.angle_alpha   90.00
_cell.angle_beta   90.00
_cell.angle_gamma   90.00
#
_symmetry.space_group_name_H-M   'P 1'
#
loop_
_entity.id
_entity.type
_entity.pdbx_description
1 polymer ?
#
loop_
_entity_poly.entity_id
_entity_poly.type
_entity_poly.pdbx_seq_one_letter_code
_entity_poly.pdbx_strand_id
1 'polypeptide(L)'
;MKKHRQEFVEQALPNILSNLSAPLAGLVDTAMLGHLPEIDSLAGVALAGVIFSYVYWGFGFLRMGTTGLTAKARGAEDRAGVADAFYRGMILALSIAAILVLFHRQIGQLGFYLLDGPPDVELSGRDYFRIRILSAPAV
;
A
#
# COMPACT_ATOMS: atom_id res chain seq x y z
N MET A 1 -13.52 15.39 -32.72
CA MET A 1 -13.08 14.02 -32.38
C MET A 1 -11.56 13.90 -32.10
N LYS A 2 -10.64 14.51 -32.88
CA LYS A 2 -9.19 14.41 -32.60
C LYS A 2 -8.73 15.05 -31.27
N LYS A 3 -9.30 16.21 -30.88
CA LYS A 3 -8.93 16.95 -29.65
C LYS A 3 -9.20 16.18 -28.35
N HIS A 4 -10.37 15.54 -28.24
CA HIS A 4 -10.73 14.73 -27.06
C HIS A 4 -9.86 13.46 -26.93
N ARG A 5 -9.36 12.92 -28.04
CA ARG A 5 -8.45 11.76 -28.03
C ARG A 5 -7.06 12.14 -27.51
N GLN A 6 -6.59 13.35 -27.80
CA GLN A 6 -5.29 13.84 -27.30
C GLN A 6 -5.36 14.16 -25.81
N GLU A 7 -6.40 14.88 -25.35
CA GLU A 7 -6.63 15.16 -23.93
C GLU A 7 -6.77 13.86 -23.10
N PHE A 8 -7.46 12.85 -23.64
CA PHE A 8 -7.54 11.53 -23.01
C PHE A 8 -6.18 10.85 -22.89
N VAL A 9 -5.37 10.85 -23.96
CA VAL A 9 -4.03 10.22 -23.94
C VAL A 9 -3.09 10.97 -23.00
N GLU A 10 -3.16 12.30 -22.92
CA GLU A 10 -2.37 13.11 -22.00
C GLU A 10 -2.67 12.82 -20.52
N GLN A 11 -3.93 12.50 -20.18
CA GLN A 11 -4.31 12.08 -18.83
C GLN A 11 -4.07 10.59 -18.57
N ALA A 12 -4.32 9.74 -19.55
CA ALA A 12 -4.20 8.30 -19.43
C ALA A 12 -2.74 7.85 -19.35
N LEU A 13 -1.83 8.46 -20.11
CA LEU A 13 -0.41 8.09 -20.14
C LEU A 13 0.27 8.17 -18.76
N PRO A 14 0.21 9.30 -18.01
CA PRO A 14 0.78 9.36 -16.66
C PRO A 14 0.07 8.43 -15.68
N ASN A 15 -1.23 8.19 -15.86
CA ASN A 15 -1.97 7.25 -15.02
C ASN A 15 -1.51 5.80 -15.25
N ILE A 16 -1.35 5.38 -16.51
CA ILE A 16 -0.83 4.06 -16.88
C ILE A 16 0.58 3.87 -16.35
N LEU A 17 1.46 4.87 -16.54
CA LEU A 17 2.83 4.82 -16.02
C LEU A 17 2.86 4.68 -14.49
N SER A 18 2.02 5.43 -13.79
CA SER A 18 1.91 5.35 -12.32
C SER A 18 1.43 3.97 -11.84
N ASN A 19 0.48 3.36 -12.55
CA ASN A 19 0.01 2.00 -12.23
C ASN A 19 1.05 0.92 -12.56
N LEU A 20 1.93 1.17 -13.54
CA LEU A 20 3.01 0.26 -13.89
C LEU A 20 4.18 0.29 -12.88
N SER A 21 4.32 1.38 -12.12
CA SER A 21 5.36 1.50 -11.08
C SER A 21 5.25 0.41 -10.01
N ALA A 22 4.03 0.02 -9.61
CA ALA A 22 3.83 -1.00 -8.58
C ALA A 22 4.35 -2.40 -8.99
N PRO A 23 3.97 -2.99 -10.14
CA PRO A 23 4.51 -4.29 -10.56
C PRO A 23 6.01 -4.23 -10.89
N LEU A 24 6.51 -3.12 -11.42
CA LEU A 24 7.96 -2.96 -11.65
C LEU A 24 8.75 -2.93 -10.34
N ALA A 25 8.28 -2.20 -9.34
CA ALA A 25 8.88 -2.22 -8.00
C ALA A 25 8.84 -3.64 -7.41
N GLY A 26 7.73 -4.36 -7.56
CA GLY A 26 7.62 -5.75 -7.11
C GLY A 26 8.61 -6.71 -7.79
N LEU A 27 8.87 -6.52 -9.09
CA LEU A 27 9.89 -7.30 -9.81
C LEU A 27 11.31 -7.01 -9.29
N VAL A 28 11.63 -5.73 -9.04
CA VAL A 28 12.93 -5.34 -8.48
C VAL A 28 13.09 -5.88 -7.06
N ASP A 29 12.07 -5.76 -6.22
CA ASP A 29 12.05 -6.31 -4.86
C ASP A 29 12.31 -7.82 -4.89
N THR A 30 11.59 -8.56 -5.75
CA THR A 30 11.75 -10.01 -5.91
C THR A 30 13.15 -10.37 -6.42
N ALA A 31 13.70 -9.62 -7.37
CA ALA A 31 15.05 -9.84 -7.88
C ALA A 31 16.13 -9.58 -6.81
N MET A 32 15.96 -8.56 -5.97
CA MET A 32 16.88 -8.28 -4.85
C MET A 32 16.81 -9.39 -3.80
N LEU A 33 15.60 -9.81 -3.44
CA LEU A 33 15.34 -10.92 -2.52
C LEU A 33 15.89 -12.26 -3.04
N GLY A 34 15.87 -12.49 -4.35
CA GLY A 34 16.44 -13.69 -4.97
C GLY A 34 17.96 -13.80 -4.91
N HIS A 35 18.68 -12.74 -4.55
CA HIS A 35 20.14 -12.78 -4.32
C HIS A 35 20.52 -13.12 -2.87
N LEU A 36 19.54 -13.29 -1.97
CA LEU A 36 19.83 -13.72 -0.61
C LEU A 36 20.33 -15.17 -0.59
N PRO A 37 21.41 -15.48 0.14
CA PRO A 37 22.00 -16.81 0.18
C PRO A 37 21.12 -17.85 0.88
N GLU A 38 20.20 -17.42 1.73
CA GLU A 38 19.33 -18.28 2.54
C GLU A 38 17.88 -18.22 2.04
N ILE A 39 17.34 -19.38 1.64
CA ILE A 39 15.97 -19.54 1.13
C ILE A 39 14.92 -19.17 2.19
N ASP A 40 15.22 -19.42 3.47
CA ASP A 40 14.30 -19.16 4.58
C ASP A 40 14.02 -17.66 4.78
N SER A 41 15.02 -16.81 4.53
CA SER A 41 14.87 -15.35 4.54
C SER A 41 13.91 -14.88 3.44
N LEU A 42 14.05 -15.43 2.23
CA LEU A 42 13.17 -15.13 1.09
C LEU A 42 11.72 -15.54 1.38
N ALA A 43 11.54 -16.77 1.89
CA ALA A 43 10.23 -17.29 2.26
C ALA A 43 9.57 -16.46 3.38
N GLY A 44 10.35 -16.03 4.38
CA GLY A 44 9.85 -15.22 5.50
C GLY A 44 9.36 -13.84 5.04
N VAL A 45 10.10 -13.21 4.13
CA VAL A 45 9.69 -11.93 3.53
C VAL A 45 8.44 -12.10 2.65
N ALA A 46 8.31 -13.21 1.94
CA ALA A 46 7.10 -13.53 1.18
C ALA A 46 5.87 -13.65 2.10
N LEU A 47 5.98 -14.38 3.21
CA LEU A 47 4.89 -14.49 4.20
C LEU A 47 4.51 -13.12 4.77
N ALA A 48 5.48 -12.31 5.19
CA ALA A 48 5.22 -10.95 5.66
C ALA A 48 4.56 -10.07 4.57
N GLY A 49 4.98 -10.22 3.31
CA GLY A 49 4.38 -9.55 2.15
C GLY A 49 2.91 -9.90 1.94
N VAL A 50 2.52 -11.16 2.15
CA VAL A 50 1.11 -11.57 2.13
C VAL A 50 0.32 -10.87 3.22
N ILE A 51 0.84 -10.80 4.46
CA ILE A 51 0.19 -10.09 5.57
C ILE A 51 -0.03 -8.61 5.18
N PHE A 52 1.01 -7.92 4.70
CA PHE A 52 0.88 -6.52 4.26
C PHE A 52 -0.12 -6.35 3.13
N SER A 53 -0.14 -7.28 2.16
CA SER A 53 -1.08 -7.22 1.04
C SER A 53 -2.52 -7.23 1.54
N TYR A 54 -2.86 -8.11 2.49
CA TYR A 54 -4.21 -8.13 3.06
C TYR A 54 -4.52 -6.90 3.92
N VAL A 55 -3.59 -6.51 4.79
CA VAL A 55 -3.78 -5.35 5.69
C VAL A 55 -3.99 -4.07 4.88
N TYR A 56 -3.12 -3.77 3.91
CA TYR A 56 -3.21 -2.55 3.13
C TYR A 56 -4.34 -2.57 2.10
N TRP A 57 -4.61 -3.73 1.49
CA TRP A 57 -5.74 -3.85 0.57
C TRP A 57 -7.08 -3.61 1.27
N GLY A 58 -7.21 -4.02 2.54
CA GLY A 58 -8.38 -3.73 3.38
C GLY A 58 -8.70 -2.22 3.50
N PHE A 59 -7.69 -1.35 3.39
CA PHE A 59 -7.85 0.10 3.42
C PHE A 59 -7.89 0.76 2.02
N GLY A 60 -7.91 -0.04 0.95
CA GLY A 60 -8.00 0.47 -0.43
C GLY A 60 -9.24 1.32 -0.71
N PHE A 61 -10.31 1.16 0.10
CA PHE A 61 -11.51 1.99 0.04
C PHE A 61 -11.21 3.48 0.30
N LEU A 62 -10.19 3.79 1.10
CA LEU A 62 -9.85 5.16 1.47
C LEU A 62 -9.48 5.98 0.23
N ARG A 63 -8.78 5.36 -0.72
CA ARG A 63 -8.43 5.97 -2.02
C ARG A 63 -9.67 6.25 -2.86
N MET A 64 -10.56 5.27 -3.02
CA MET A 64 -11.79 5.47 -3.81
C MET A 64 -12.74 6.48 -3.15
N GLY A 65 -12.87 6.45 -1.82
CA GLY A 65 -13.70 7.38 -1.06
C GLY A 65 -13.23 8.84 -1.15
N THR A 66 -11.93 9.09 -0.95
CA THR A 66 -11.36 10.44 -1.03
C THR A 66 -11.38 10.99 -2.46
N THR A 67 -11.07 10.16 -3.46
CA THR A 67 -11.14 10.55 -4.88
C THR A 67 -12.56 10.94 -5.28
N GLY A 68 -13.57 10.18 -4.86
CA GLY A 68 -14.98 10.49 -5.16
C GLY A 68 -15.46 11.81 -4.54
N LEU A 69 -15.11 12.07 -3.28
CA LEU A 69 -15.43 13.34 -2.61
C LEU A 69 -14.71 14.53 -3.27
N THR A 70 -13.44 14.35 -3.59
CA THR A 70 -12.62 15.37 -4.26
C THR A 70 -13.15 15.68 -5.66
N ALA A 71 -13.55 14.66 -6.42
CA ALA A 71 -14.12 14.83 -7.76
C ALA A 71 -15.45 15.60 -7.72
N LYS A 72 -16.31 15.34 -6.72
CA LYS A 72 -17.56 16.08 -6.52
C LYS A 72 -17.30 17.55 -6.20
N ALA A 73 -16.44 17.84 -5.23
CA ALA A 73 -16.09 19.21 -4.85
C ALA A 73 -15.44 19.97 -6.02
N ARG A 74 -14.56 19.29 -6.77
CA ARG A 74 -13.91 19.88 -7.94
C ARG A 74 -14.90 20.17 -9.07
N GLY A 75 -15.87 19.29 -9.31
CA GLY A 75 -16.93 19.49 -10.30
C GLY A 75 -17.90 20.62 -9.96
N ALA A 76 -18.05 20.95 -8.67
CA ALA A 76 -18.82 22.09 -8.19
C ALA A 76 -18.02 23.41 -8.11
N GLU A 77 -16.78 23.42 -8.61
CA GLU A 77 -15.82 24.54 -8.48
C GLU A 77 -15.52 24.97 -7.03
N ASP A 78 -15.87 24.14 -6.05
CA ASP A 78 -15.66 24.41 -4.63
C ASP A 78 -14.23 24.07 -4.21
N ARG A 79 -13.36 25.08 -4.23
CA ARG A 79 -11.96 24.95 -3.80
C ARG A 79 -11.83 24.65 -2.30
N ALA A 80 -12.75 25.14 -1.47
CA ALA A 80 -12.71 24.89 -0.03
C ALA A 80 -13.07 23.43 0.26
N GLY A 81 -14.09 22.90 -0.41
CA GLY A 81 -14.47 21.48 -0.30
C GLY A 81 -13.39 20.50 -0.77
N VAL A 82 -12.59 20.88 -1.79
CA VAL A 82 -11.42 20.07 -2.20
C VAL A 82 -10.36 20.02 -1.09
N ALA A 83 -10.07 21.15 -0.45
CA ALA A 83 -9.12 21.20 0.65
C ALA A 83 -9.62 20.43 1.89
N ASP A 84 -10.90 20.54 2.22
CA ASP A 84 -11.51 19.78 3.33
C ASP A 84 -11.43 18.26 3.08
N ALA A 85 -11.75 17.81 1.87
CA ALA A 85 -11.62 16.41 1.49
C ALA A 85 -10.17 15.91 1.62
N PHE A 86 -9.18 16.73 1.26
CA PHE A 86 -7.76 16.43 1.43
C PHE A 86 -7.37 16.29 2.90
N TYR A 87 -7.67 17.28 3.74
CA TYR A 87 -7.31 17.24 5.17
C TYR A 87 -7.98 16.09 5.90
N ARG A 88 -9.27 15.84 5.64
CA ARG A 88 -10.00 14.69 6.19
C ARG A 88 -9.36 13.36 5.78
N GLY A 89 -9.03 13.22 4.49
CA GLY A 89 -8.34 12.04 3.98
C GLY A 89 -6.99 11.82 4.66
N MET A 90 -6.20 12.89 4.80
CA MET A 90 -4.87 12.84 5.40
C MET A 90 -4.93 12.50 6.90
N ILE A 91 -5.83 13.12 7.66
CA ILE A 91 -6.03 12.81 9.09
C ILE A 91 -6.47 11.36 9.27
N LEU A 92 -7.40 10.88 8.42
CA LEU A 92 -7.88 9.50 8.49
C LEU A 92 -6.77 8.50 8.15
N ALA A 93 -6.00 8.75 7.09
CA ALA A 93 -4.86 7.92 6.69
C ALA A 93 -3.80 7.83 7.80
N LEU A 94 -3.39 8.98 8.36
CA LEU A 94 -2.40 9.03 9.44
C LEU A 94 -2.91 8.36 10.72
N SER A 95 -4.20 8.50 11.03
CA SER A 95 -4.82 7.85 12.19
C SER A 95 -4.81 6.33 12.03
N ILE A 96 -5.18 5.83 10.84
CA ILE A 96 -5.14 4.40 10.52
C ILE A 96 -3.70 3.88 10.59
N ALA A 97 -2.74 4.59 9.99
CA ALA A 97 -1.33 4.21 10.03
C ALA A 97 -0.80 4.15 11.47
N ALA A 98 -1.15 5.13 12.31
CA ALA A 98 -0.78 5.12 13.73
C ALA A 98 -1.37 3.92 14.48
N ILE A 99 -2.63 3.56 14.21
CA ILE A 99 -3.28 2.37 14.77
C ILE A 99 -2.55 1.10 14.31
N LEU A 100 -2.23 0.98 13.02
CA LEU A 100 -1.50 -0.18 12.50
C LEU A 100 -0.12 -0.34 13.14
N VAL A 101 0.61 0.77 13.30
CA VAL A 101 1.91 0.78 13.99
C VAL A 101 1.74 0.45 15.48
N LEU A 102 0.70 0.93 16.15
CA LEU A 102 0.45 0.62 17.56
C LEU A 102 0.12 -0.87 17.79
N PHE A 103 -0.71 -1.45 16.93
CA PHE A 103 -1.16 -2.84 17.02
C PHE A 103 -0.32 -3.81 16.19
N HIS A 104 0.86 -3.39 15.71
CA HIS A 104 1.70 -4.20 14.82
C HIS A 104 2.01 -5.58 15.38
N ARG A 105 2.24 -5.69 16.69
CA ARG A 105 2.56 -6.97 17.35
C ARG A 105 1.40 -7.95 17.24
N GLN A 106 0.17 -7.50 17.50
CA GLN A 106 -1.03 -8.32 17.41
C GLN A 106 -1.32 -8.72 15.96
N ILE A 107 -1.16 -7.78 15.03
CA ILE A 107 -1.33 -8.03 13.58
C ILE A 107 -0.33 -9.09 13.11
N GLY A 108 0.95 -8.94 13.45
CA GLY A 108 1.99 -9.91 13.10
C GLY A 108 1.74 -11.27 13.74
N GLN A 109 1.39 -11.33 15.03
CA GLN A 109 1.06 -12.58 15.70
C GLN A 109 -0.10 -13.32 15.03
N LEU A 110 -1.19 -12.63 14.74
CA LEU A 110 -2.34 -13.22 14.07
C LEU A 110 -2.01 -13.64 12.62
N GLY A 111 -1.28 -12.79 11.89
CA GLY A 111 -0.91 -13.06 10.49
C GLY A 111 -0.02 -14.29 10.36
N PHE A 112 1.03 -14.40 11.17
CA PHE A 112 1.91 -15.59 11.16
C PHE A 112 1.21 -16.83 11.70
N TYR A 113 0.32 -16.70 12.69
CA TYR A 113 -0.51 -17.80 13.17
C TYR A 113 -1.45 -18.35 12.09
N LEU A 114 -2.05 -17.48 11.27
CA LEU A 114 -2.93 -17.89 10.17
C LEU A 114 -2.18 -18.50 8.98
N LEU A 115 -0.94 -18.05 8.74
CA LEU A 115 -0.11 -18.53 7.63
C LEU A 115 0.62 -19.84 7.95
N ASP A 116 0.81 -20.16 9.22
CA ASP A 116 1.39 -21.42 9.74
C ASP A 116 2.69 -21.83 9.02
N GLY A 117 3.67 -20.91 9.03
CA GLY A 117 4.98 -21.12 8.41
C GLY A 117 5.95 -21.94 9.29
N PRO A 118 6.99 -22.57 8.72
CA PRO A 118 8.05 -23.20 9.49
C PRO A 118 8.74 -22.21 10.44
N PRO A 119 9.23 -22.64 11.63
CA PRO A 119 9.79 -21.74 12.64
C PRO A 119 10.91 -20.81 12.13
N ASP A 120 11.81 -21.33 11.31
CA ASP A 120 12.96 -20.58 10.78
C ASP A 120 12.54 -19.49 9.77
N VAL A 121 11.49 -19.79 8.99
CA VAL A 121 10.87 -18.88 8.02
C VAL A 121 10.07 -17.79 8.75
N GLU A 122 9.33 -18.18 9.78
CA GLU A 122 8.53 -17.25 10.59
C GLU A 122 9.41 -16.24 11.34
N LEU A 123 10.55 -16.69 11.87
CA LEU A 123 11.48 -15.82 12.59
C LEU A 123 12.00 -14.70 11.68
N SER A 124 12.48 -15.07 10.48
CA SER A 124 12.90 -14.12 9.44
C SER A 124 11.77 -13.18 9.00
N GLY A 125 10.57 -13.72 8.81
CA GLY A 125 9.39 -12.93 8.45
C GLY A 125 8.98 -11.92 9.51
N ARG A 126 9.07 -12.28 10.80
CA ARG A 126 8.74 -11.40 11.94
C ARG A 126 9.68 -10.22 12.04
N ASP A 127 10.97 -10.43 11.81
CA ASP A 127 11.97 -9.36 11.81
C ASP A 127 11.72 -8.38 10.66
N TYR A 128 11.47 -8.90 9.47
CA TYR A 128 11.09 -8.07 8.31
C TYR A 128 9.80 -7.28 8.58
N PHE A 129 8.77 -7.94 9.13
CA PHE A 129 7.48 -7.31 9.42
C PHE A 129 7.62 -6.13 10.40
N ARG A 130 8.42 -6.30 11.46
CA ARG A 130 8.66 -5.25 12.48
C ARG A 130 9.30 -3.99 11.90
N ILE A 131 10.20 -4.15 10.93
CA ILE A 131 10.85 -3.01 10.29
C ILE A 131 9.90 -2.37 9.28
N ARG A 132 9.26 -3.18 8.44
CA ARG A 132 8.41 -2.69 7.34
C ARG A 132 7.13 -2.02 7.82
N ILE A 133 6.54 -2.40 8.95
CA ILE A 133 5.30 -1.76 9.44
C ILE A 133 5.50 -0.27 9.77
N LEU A 134 6.73 0.15 10.08
CA LEU A 134 7.05 1.57 10.32
C LEU A 134 6.89 2.43 9.06
N SER A 135 6.88 1.83 7.87
CA SER A 135 6.60 2.55 6.62
C SER A 135 5.11 2.77 6.35
N ALA A 136 4.20 2.20 7.17
CA ALA A 136 2.76 2.32 6.98
C ALA A 136 2.24 3.77 6.80
N PRO A 137 2.79 4.82 7.46
CA PRO A 137 2.35 6.20 7.21
C PRO A 137 2.70 6.76 5.82
N ALA A 138 3.64 6.13 5.11
CA ALA A 138 4.10 6.54 3.79
C ALA A 138 3.46 5.74 2.64
N VAL A 139 2.63 4.73 2.95
CA VAL A 139 1.95 3.84 2.01
C VAL A 139 0.48 4.24 1.89
#